data_AF-A0A422VTB2-F1
#
_entry.id   AF-A0A422VTB2-F1
#
_cell.length_a   1.000
_cell.length_b   1.000
_cell.length_c   1.000
_cell.angle_alpha   90.00
_cell.angle_beta   90.00
_cell.angle_gamma   90.00
#
_symmetry.space_group_name_H-M   'P 1'
#
loop_
_entity.id
_entity.type
_entity.pdbx_description
1 polymer ?
#
loop_
_entity_poly.entity_id
_entity_poly.type
_entity_poly.pdbx_seq_one_letter_code
_entity_poly.pdbx_strand_id
1 'polypeptide(L)' 'MTTVEVRIETVNGSMVTFSRVSENWVNLNQYERDDIISGWINEDKNSQAALSASDGYTLSYHVLAQE' A
#
# COMPACT_ATOMS: atom_id res chain seq x y z
N MET A 1 -17.33 3.21 1.47
CA MET A 1 -15.93 3.60 1.77
C MET A 1 -15.22 2.37 2.29
N THR A 2 -13.99 2.09 1.90
CA THR A 2 -13.24 0.91 2.36
C THR A 2 -11.89 1.37 2.83
N THR A 3 -11.51 1.00 4.06
CA THR A 3 -10.16 1.25 4.57
C THR A 3 -9.26 0.12 4.13
N VAL A 4 -8.19 0.48 3.43
CA VAL A 4 -7.18 -0.45 2.93
C VAL A 4 -5.90 -0.18 3.68
N GLU A 5 -5.35 -1.22 4.31
CA GLU A 5 -4.01 -1.21 4.85
C GLU A 5 -3.04 -1.73 3.80
N VAL A 6 -1.99 -0.96 3.52
CA VAL A 6 -0.88 -1.32 2.65
C VAL A 6 0.34 -1.59 3.52
N ARG A 7 0.99 -2.72 3.27
CA ARG A 7 2.23 -3.13 3.94
C ARG A 7 3.32 -3.36 2.89
N ILE A 8 4.45 -2.70 3.13
CA ILE A 8 5.69 -2.86 2.37
C ILE A 8 6.73 -3.47 3.30
N GLU A 9 7.26 -4.62 2.92
CA GLU A 9 8.36 -5.27 3.62
C GLU A 9 9.57 -5.34 2.71
N THR A 10 10.60 -4.56 3.02
CA THR A 10 11.84 -4.52 2.26
C THR A 10 12.72 -5.73 2.54
N VAL A 11 13.57 -6.13 1.58
CA VAL A 11 14.51 -7.25 1.78
C VAL A 11 15.53 -7.00 2.90
N ASN A 12 15.76 -5.73 3.24
CA ASN A 12 16.64 -5.31 4.33
C ASN A 12 15.94 -5.36 5.71
N GLY A 13 14.70 -5.85 5.78
CA GLY A 13 13.93 -6.04 7.02
C GLY A 13 13.20 -4.79 7.52
N SER A 14 13.22 -3.67 6.78
CA SER A 14 12.38 -2.52 7.11
C SER A 14 10.93 -2.77 6.70
N MET A 15 10.00 -2.45 7.58
CA MET A 15 8.56 -2.60 7.37
C MET A 15 7.88 -1.24 7.46
N VAL A 16 7.10 -0.91 6.44
CA VAL A 16 6.25 0.28 6.38
C VAL A 16 4.81 -0.16 6.22
N THR A 17 3.95 0.32 7.10
CA THR A 17 2.50 0.07 7.03
C THR A 17 1.78 1.41 7.10
N PHE A 18 0.80 1.61 6.23
CA PHE A 18 -0.09 2.75 6.27
C PHE A 18 -1.49 2.35 5.78
N SER A 19 -2.50 3.13 6.14
CA SER A 19 -3.88 2.88 5.70
C SER A 19 -4.46 4.11 5.00
N ARG A 20 -5.31 3.85 3.99
CA ARG A 20 -6.04 4.87 3.23
C ARG A 20 -7.48 4.45 3.06
N VAL A 21 -8.38 5.42 3.03
CA VAL A 21 -9.80 5.21 2.74
C VAL A 21 -10.01 5.41 1.23
N SER A 22 -10.64 4.44 0.58
CA SER A 22 -11.07 4.53 -0.81
C SER A 22 -12.58 4.38 -0.89
N GLU A 23 -13.25 5.31 -1.57
CA GLU A 23 -14.72 5.27 -1.71
C GLU A 23 -15.19 4.15 -2.64
N ASN A 24 -14.39 3.83 -3.67
CA ASN A 24 -14.77 2.94 -4.76
C ASN A 24 -14.07 1.57 -4.73
N TRP A 25 -13.27 1.28 -3.70
CA TRP A 25 -12.40 0.09 -3.63
C TRP A 25 -13.06 -1.24 -4.06
N VAL A 26 -14.29 -1.47 -3.59
CA VAL A 26 -15.04 -2.72 -3.85
C VAL A 26 -15.35 -2.92 -5.33
N ASN A 27 -15.54 -1.82 -6.07
CA ASN A 27 -15.88 -1.84 -7.50
C ASN A 27 -14.65 -1.94 -8.41
N LEU A 28 -13.44 -1.74 -7.86
CA LEU A 28 -12.21 -1.78 -8.63
C LEU A 28 -11.77 -3.22 -8.92
N ASN A 29 -11.28 -3.44 -10.13
CA ASN A 29 -10.58 -4.67 -10.46
C ASN A 29 -9.13 -4.65 -9.92
N GLN A 30 -8.40 -5.77 -10.07
CA GLN A 30 -7.05 -5.89 -9.52
C GLN A 30 -6.09 -4.83 -10.07
N TYR A 31 -6.09 -4.58 -11.39
CA TYR A 31 -5.19 -3.59 -12.00
C TYR A 31 -5.46 -2.17 -11.51
N GLU A 32 -6.73 -1.81 -11.32
CA GLU A 32 -7.12 -0.51 -10.77
C GLU A 32 -6.71 -0.37 -9.30
N ARG A 33 -6.77 -1.46 -8.51
CA ARG A 33 -6.29 -1.47 -7.12
C ARG A 33 -4.78 -1.30 -7.05
N ASP A 34 -4.04 -2.02 -7.91
CA ASP A 34 -2.58 -1.90 -8.02
C ASP A 34 -2.16 -0.47 -8.41
N ASP A 35 -2.83 0.15 -9.38
CA ASP A 35 -2.56 1.54 -9.81
C ASP A 35 -2.75 2.53 -8.66
N ILE A 36 -3.88 2.44 -7.94
CA ILE A 36 -4.17 3.29 -6.78
C ILE A 36 -3.15 3.08 -5.66
N ILE A 37 -2.80 1.83 -5.34
CA ILE A 37 -1.79 1.54 -4.32
C ILE A 37 -0.44 2.13 -4.72
N SER A 38 -0.04 1.98 -5.99
CA SER A 38 1.19 2.59 -6.50
C SER A 38 1.15 4.11 -6.35
N GLY A 39 0.01 4.75 -6.63
CA GLY A 39 -0.22 6.16 -6.37
C GLY A 39 0.02 6.53 -4.90
N TRP A 40 -0.61 5.80 -3.98
CA TRP A 40 -0.46 6.05 -2.54
C TRP A 40 0.97 5.88 -2.03
N ILE A 41 1.69 4.87 -2.54
CA ILE A 41 3.08 4.61 -2.20
C ILE A 41 3.98 5.74 -2.70
N ASN A 42 3.72 6.28 -3.89
CA ASN A 42 4.47 7.40 -4.45
C ASN A 42 4.25 8.70 -3.66
N GLU A 43 3.08 8.87 -3.06
CA GLU A 43 2.78 10.03 -2.20
C GLU A 43 3.34 9.89 -0.77
N ASP A 44 3.52 8.66 -0.27
CA ASP A 44 3.97 8.39 1.08
C ASP A 44 5.50 8.47 1.22
N LYS A 45 5.99 9.50 1.92
CA LYS A 45 7.43 9.76 2.09
C LYS A 45 8.18 8.62 2.78
N ASN A 46 7.54 7.93 3.74
CA ASN A 46 8.17 6.83 4.47
C ASN A 46 8.35 5.61 3.57
N SER A 47 7.34 5.31 2.76
CA SER A 47 7.39 4.27 1.74
C SER A 47 8.50 4.58 0.73
N GLN A 48 8.55 5.80 0.18
CA GLN A 48 9.62 6.19 -0.74
C GLN A 48 11.02 6.11 -0.12
N ALA A 49 11.17 6.51 1.14
CA ALA A 49 12.44 6.41 1.85
C ALA A 49 12.87 4.95 2.07
N ALA A 50 11.95 4.07 2.47
CA ALA A 50 12.23 2.65 2.66
C ALA A 50 12.56 1.94 1.34
N LEU A 51 11.82 2.26 0.27
CA LEU A 51 12.05 1.72 -1.06
C LEU A 51 13.37 2.19 -1.67
N SER A 52 13.75 3.46 -1.45
CA SER A 52 15.03 4.00 -1.94
C SER A 52 16.26 3.38 -1.25
N ALA A 53 16.07 2.81 -0.04
CA ALA A 53 17.12 2.20 0.75
C ALA A 53 17.22 0.67 0.59
N SER A 54 16.48 0.08 -0.34
CA SER A 54 16.42 -1.38 -0.52
C SER A 54 16.37 -1.82 -1.97
N ASP A 55 17.04 -2.94 -2.28
CA ASP A 55 17.09 -3.53 -3.62
C ASP A 55 15.82 -4.32 -3.99
N GLY A 56 14.86 -4.43 -3.07
CA GLY A 56 13.62 -5.14 -3.30
C GLY A 56 12.66 -5.08 -2.11
N TYR A 57 11.40 -5.41 -2.37
CA TYR A 57 10.35 -5.44 -1.35
C TYR A 57 9.23 -6.39 -1.75
N THR A 58 8.49 -6.84 -0.74
CA THR A 58 7.18 -7.48 -0.91
C THR A 58 6.10 -6.45 -0.59
N LEU A 59 5.13 -6.33 -1.48
CA LEU A 59 3.95 -5.49 -1.31
C LEU A 59 2.74 -6.36 -1.02
N SER A 60 1.98 -6.00 0.00
CA SER A 60 0.72 -6.63 0.32
C SER A 60 -0.27 -5.58 0.79
N TYR A 61 -1.55 -5.86 0.60
CA TYR A 61 -2.61 -5.00 1.10
C TYR A 61 -3.79 -5.84 1.54
N HIS A 62 -4.54 -5.34 2.52
CA HIS A 62 -5.79 -5.96 2.95
C HIS A 62 -6.83 -4.91 3.34
N VAL A 63 -8.09 -5.29 3.20
CA VAL A 63 -9.21 -4.46 3.63
C VAL A 63 -9.36 -4.62 5.14
N LEU A 64 -9.31 -3.52 5.87
CA LEU A 64 -9.69 -3.51 7.28
C LEU A 64 -11.22 -3.62 7.34
N ALA A 65 -11.72 -4.60 8.08
CA ALA A 65 -13.15 -4.84 8.21
C ALA A 65 -13.85 -3.54 8.65
N GLN A 66 -14.96 -3.22 7.98
CA GLN A 66 -15.85 -2.15 8.44
C GLN A 66 -16.70 -2.73 9.57
N GLU A 67 -16.61 -2.15 10.76
CA GLU A 67 -17.57 -2.43 11.85
C GLU A 67 -19.00 -2.05 11.45
#